data_AF-A0AB33WLA7-F1
#
_entry.id   AF-A0AB33WLA7-F1
#
_cell.length_a   1.000
_cell.length_b   1.000
_cell.length_c   1.000
_cell.angle_alpha   90.00
_cell.angle_beta   90.00
_cell.angle_gamma   90.00
#
_symmetry.space_group_name_H-M   'P 1'
#
loop_
_entity.id
_entity.type
_entity.pdbx_description
1 polymer ?
#
loop_
_entity_poly.entity_id
_entity_poly.type
_entity_poly.pdbx_seq_one_letter_code
_entity_poly.pdbx_strand_id
1 'polypeptide(L)'
;MRSEPIQSTPELPPGTRIQPADCETHGPYEQKVFAVLGRELKSNCPECSRIAREKSEAAELANKAMELRMSLARKLGDALIPKRFTTRTLGNYQAENEGQRQALRFCQHYVRIFDEILKTGRCMVLIGKPGTGKTHLGAAMCNELLHNTSRTAVYRTVGAIFQAIRSTYDKHSERSEAEILSSLIDPDLLVLDEVGVSKEQPSDFELTTLFAIINGRYEQERPTVVISNLDAHQLPGAMGERCVDRLREGGMIVVPFEWESQRGKEGF
;
A
#
# COMPACT_ATOMS: atom_id res chain seq x y z
N MET A 1 -21.02 29.33 0.67
CA MET A 1 -22.13 28.38 0.41
C MET A 1 -21.78 27.60 -0.84
N ARG A 2 -21.25 26.39 -0.71
CA ARG A 2 -21.00 25.49 -1.85
C ARG A 2 -22.23 24.61 -1.98
N SER A 3 -23.00 24.83 -3.05
CA SER A 3 -24.15 24.01 -3.44
C SER A 3 -23.66 22.63 -3.86
N GLU A 4 -24.18 21.59 -3.22
CA GLU A 4 -23.99 20.19 -3.61
C GLU A 4 -24.58 19.95 -5.02
N PRO A 5 -23.99 19.05 -5.83
CA PRO A 5 -24.56 18.69 -7.12
C PRO A 5 -25.86 17.90 -6.91
N ILE A 6 -26.95 18.39 -7.51
CA ILE A 6 -28.24 17.70 -7.60
C ILE A 6 -28.01 16.39 -8.37
N GLN A 7 -28.00 15.26 -7.65
CA GLN A 7 -28.07 13.95 -8.28
C GLN A 7 -29.44 13.84 -8.96
N SER A 8 -29.46 13.86 -10.29
CA SER A 8 -30.68 13.63 -11.07
C SER A 8 -31.17 12.21 -10.81
N THR A 9 -32.35 12.08 -10.20
CA THR A 9 -33.07 10.81 -10.17
C THR A 9 -33.36 10.37 -11.61
N PRO A 10 -32.95 9.16 -12.03
CA PRO A 10 -33.27 8.68 -13.37
C PRO A 10 -34.79 8.58 -13.53
N GLU A 11 -35.34 9.29 -14.52
CA GLU A 11 -36.77 9.23 -14.85
C GLU A 11 -37.15 7.80 -15.23
N LEU A 12 -38.23 7.29 -14.63
CA LEU A 12 -38.72 5.95 -14.88
C LEU A 12 -39.28 5.83 -16.30
N PRO A 13 -39.11 4.67 -16.98
CA PRO A 13 -39.71 4.44 -18.28
C PRO A 13 -41.23 4.71 -18.26
N PRO A 14 -41.80 5.31 -19.34
CA PRO A 14 -43.24 5.51 -19.45
C PRO A 14 -43.99 4.18 -19.28
N GLY A 15 -45.04 4.15 -18.44
CA GLY A 15 -45.81 2.93 -18.17
C GLY A 15 -45.23 2.02 -17.06
N THR A 16 -44.28 2.51 -16.26
CA THR A 16 -43.80 1.79 -15.07
C THR A 16 -44.89 1.74 -13.99
N ARG A 17 -45.25 0.54 -13.52
CA ARG A 17 -46.11 0.31 -12.35
C ARG A 17 -45.29 -0.17 -11.16
N ILE A 18 -45.71 0.16 -9.94
CA ILE A 18 -45.08 -0.31 -8.69
C ILE A 18 -46.03 -1.30 -8.03
N GLN A 19 -45.50 -2.42 -7.57
CA GLN A 19 -46.25 -3.45 -6.84
C GLN A 19 -45.41 -3.99 -5.67
N PRO A 20 -46.03 -4.45 -4.56
CA PRO A 20 -45.30 -5.11 -3.49
C PRO A 20 -44.71 -6.45 -3.98
N ALA A 21 -43.52 -6.77 -3.52
CA ALA A 21 -42.89 -8.06 -3.69
C ALA A 21 -42.09 -8.40 -2.41
N ASP A 22 -41.77 -9.67 -2.22
CA ASP A 22 -40.98 -10.14 -1.10
C ASP A 22 -39.69 -10.79 -1.59
N CYS A 23 -38.57 -10.38 -1.01
CA CYS A 23 -37.27 -11.01 -1.19
C CYS A 23 -37.04 -12.02 -0.07
N GLU A 24 -36.61 -13.24 -0.41
CA GLU A 24 -36.31 -14.28 0.58
C GLU A 24 -35.28 -13.86 1.63
N THR A 25 -34.31 -13.02 1.26
CA THR A 25 -33.23 -12.56 2.17
C THR A 25 -33.53 -11.23 2.83
N HIS A 26 -34.25 -10.33 2.14
CA HIS A 26 -34.39 -8.92 2.56
C HIS A 26 -35.84 -8.52 2.89
N GLY A 27 -36.80 -9.43 2.76
CA GLY A 27 -38.21 -9.18 3.05
C GLY A 27 -38.91 -8.29 2.01
N PRO A 28 -39.98 -7.59 2.39
CA PRO A 28 -40.84 -6.85 1.48
C PRO A 28 -40.14 -5.64 0.85
N TYR A 29 -40.39 -5.41 -0.43
CA TYR A 29 -39.88 -4.27 -1.19
C TYR A 29 -40.83 -3.83 -2.30
N GLU A 30 -40.65 -2.59 -2.77
CA GLU A 30 -41.40 -2.05 -3.90
C GLU A 30 -40.76 -2.49 -5.23
N GLN A 31 -41.44 -3.38 -5.96
CA GLN A 31 -41.01 -3.85 -7.26
C GLN A 31 -41.59 -2.98 -8.37
N LYS A 32 -40.69 -2.39 -9.14
CA LYS A 32 -41.01 -1.71 -10.41
C LYS A 32 -41.24 -2.75 -11.50
N VAL A 33 -42.34 -2.63 -12.23
CA VAL A 33 -42.68 -3.44 -13.40
C VAL A 33 -42.88 -2.51 -14.58
N PHE A 34 -42.20 -2.78 -15.69
CA PHE A 34 -42.23 -1.95 -16.88
C PHE A 34 -42.32 -2.82 -18.13
N ALA A 35 -43.02 -2.34 -19.15
CA ALA A 35 -43.20 -3.07 -20.39
C ALA A 35 -42.09 -2.71 -21.40
N VAL A 36 -41.39 -3.72 -21.92
CA VAL A 36 -40.42 -3.56 -23.00
C VAL A 36 -40.78 -4.53 -24.12
N LEU A 37 -41.04 -4.00 -25.33
CA LEU A 37 -41.41 -4.79 -26.51
C LEU A 37 -42.54 -5.80 -26.26
N GLY A 38 -43.59 -5.38 -25.54
CA GLY A 38 -44.76 -6.22 -25.22
C GLY A 38 -44.54 -7.26 -24.12
N ARG A 39 -43.37 -7.28 -23.46
CA ARG A 39 -43.09 -8.15 -22.31
C ARG A 39 -42.99 -7.33 -21.03
N GLU A 40 -43.59 -7.84 -19.96
CA GLU A 40 -43.45 -7.24 -18.63
C GLU A 40 -42.13 -7.67 -17.99
N LEU A 41 -41.27 -6.70 -17.70
CA LEU A 41 -40.04 -6.89 -16.95
C LEU A 41 -40.25 -6.40 -15.52
N LYS A 42 -39.76 -7.18 -14.56
CA LYS A 42 -39.82 -6.87 -13.14
C LYS A 42 -38.42 -6.55 -12.64
N SER A 43 -38.30 -5.49 -11.84
CA SER A 43 -37.05 -5.18 -11.16
C SER A 43 -36.74 -6.19 -10.05
N ASN A 44 -35.45 -6.45 -9.87
CA ASN A 44 -34.96 -7.26 -8.76
C ASN A 44 -35.07 -6.49 -7.43
N CYS A 45 -34.96 -7.20 -6.31
CA CYS A 45 -34.79 -6.58 -5.01
C CYS A 45 -33.62 -5.56 -5.04
N PRO A 46 -33.82 -4.31 -4.61
CA PRO A 46 -32.78 -3.28 -4.62
C PRO A 46 -31.55 -3.67 -3.79
N GLU A 47 -31.76 -4.25 -2.60
CA GLU A 47 -30.66 -4.69 -1.73
C GLU A 47 -29.87 -5.85 -2.34
N CYS A 48 -30.53 -6.87 -2.90
CA CYS A 48 -29.84 -7.94 -3.64
C CYS A 48 -28.99 -7.37 -4.79
N SER A 49 -29.56 -6.41 -5.53
CA SER A 49 -28.87 -5.80 -6.67
C SER A 49 -27.67 -4.96 -6.22
N ARG A 50 -27.80 -4.24 -5.09
CA ARG A 50 -26.71 -3.48 -4.47
C ARG A 50 -25.58 -4.42 -4.03
N ILE A 51 -25.87 -5.48 -3.28
CA ILE A 51 -24.88 -6.46 -2.82
C ILE A 51 -24.19 -7.15 -4.01
N ALA A 52 -24.95 -7.55 -5.03
CA ALA A 52 -24.39 -8.15 -6.24
C ALA A 52 -23.45 -7.20 -6.98
N ARG A 53 -23.83 -5.92 -7.10
CA ARG A 53 -22.99 -4.88 -7.70
C ARG A 53 -21.71 -4.66 -6.89
N GLU A 54 -21.82 -4.46 -5.58
CA GLU A 54 -20.66 -4.28 -4.70
C GLU A 54 -19.70 -5.47 -4.76
N LYS A 55 -20.23 -6.70 -4.80
CA LYS A 55 -19.43 -7.92 -4.96
C LYS A 55 -18.72 -7.96 -6.32
N SER A 56 -19.40 -7.56 -7.39
CA SER A 56 -18.82 -7.51 -8.74
C SER A 56 -17.71 -6.45 -8.84
N GLU A 57 -17.97 -5.25 -8.32
CA GLU A 57 -16.99 -4.17 -8.27
C GLU A 57 -15.75 -4.57 -7.43
N ALA A 58 -15.97 -5.19 -6.27
CA ALA A 58 -14.88 -5.69 -5.43
C ALA A 58 -14.06 -6.79 -6.14
N ALA A 59 -14.72 -7.69 -6.88
CA ALA A 59 -14.04 -8.75 -7.65
C ALA A 59 -13.22 -8.15 -8.81
N GLU A 60 -13.75 -7.16 -9.52
CA GLU A 60 -13.03 -6.48 -10.58
C GLU A 60 -11.78 -5.74 -10.05
N LEU A 61 -11.92 -5.04 -8.93
CA LEU A 61 -10.80 -4.38 -8.26
C LEU A 61 -9.73 -5.39 -7.82
N ALA A 62 -10.14 -6.54 -7.26
CA ALA A 62 -9.22 -7.59 -6.85
C ALA A 62 -8.46 -8.19 -8.04
N ASN A 63 -9.14 -8.42 -9.17
CA ASN A 63 -8.51 -8.91 -10.40
C ASN A 63 -7.47 -7.93 -10.95
N LYS A 64 -7.83 -6.64 -11.05
CA LYS A 64 -6.91 -5.57 -11.46
C LYS A 64 -5.71 -5.47 -10.53
N ALA A 65 -5.93 -5.56 -9.22
CA ALA A 65 -4.84 -5.55 -8.25
C ALA A 65 -3.91 -6.76 -8.43
N MET A 66 -4.45 -7.95 -8.71
CA MET A 66 -3.65 -9.14 -8.98
C MET A 66 -2.79 -8.99 -10.24
N GLU A 67 -3.36 -8.45 -11.33
CA GLU A 67 -2.62 -8.18 -12.57
C GLU A 67 -1.46 -7.19 -12.34
N LEU A 68 -1.72 -6.10 -11.59
CA LEU A 68 -0.69 -5.14 -11.22
C LEU A 68 0.41 -5.79 -10.37
N ARG A 69 0.06 -6.61 -9.37
CA ARG A 69 1.03 -7.35 -8.53
C ARG A 69 1.91 -8.28 -9.37
N MET A 70 1.33 -8.99 -10.34
CA MET A 70 2.08 -9.85 -11.26
C MET A 70 3.02 -9.04 -12.16
N SER A 71 2.55 -7.90 -12.67
CA SER A 71 3.37 -6.97 -13.48
C SER A 71 4.55 -6.43 -12.69
N LEU A 72 4.32 -5.96 -11.46
CA LEU A 72 5.36 -5.47 -10.55
C LEU A 72 6.41 -6.55 -10.26
N ALA A 73 5.98 -7.76 -9.90
CA ALA A 73 6.90 -8.86 -9.61
C ALA A 73 7.76 -9.23 -10.83
N ARG A 74 7.18 -9.20 -12.04
CA ARG A 74 7.92 -9.45 -13.29
C ARG A 74 8.98 -8.38 -13.54
N LYS A 75 8.61 -7.10 -13.45
CA LYS A 75 9.52 -5.96 -13.65
C LYS A 75 10.66 -5.96 -12.62
N LEU A 76 10.36 -6.34 -11.38
CA LEU A 76 11.34 -6.43 -10.29
C LEU A 76 12.23 -7.67 -10.42
N GLY A 77 11.74 -8.72 -11.09
CA GLY A 77 12.43 -9.99 -11.25
C GLY A 77 12.43 -10.88 -10.00
N ASP A 78 11.61 -10.55 -9.01
CA ASP A 78 11.58 -11.19 -7.70
C ASP A 78 10.22 -10.94 -7.01
N ALA A 79 9.92 -11.68 -5.95
CA ALA A 79 8.68 -11.57 -5.19
C ALA A 79 8.53 -10.18 -4.55
N LEU A 80 7.31 -9.63 -4.47
CA LEU A 80 7.07 -8.29 -3.91
C LEU A 80 7.56 -8.14 -2.46
N ILE A 81 7.63 -9.24 -1.72
CA ILE A 81 8.21 -9.34 -0.38
C ILE A 81 9.17 -10.54 -0.36
N PRO A 82 10.40 -10.39 0.18
CA PRO A 82 11.34 -11.50 0.32
C PRO A 82 10.75 -12.67 1.11
N LYS A 83 11.05 -13.92 0.69
CA LYS A 83 10.48 -15.16 1.27
C LYS A 83 10.52 -15.21 2.81
N ARG A 84 11.62 -14.75 3.42
CA ARG A 84 11.82 -14.73 4.88
C ARG A 84 10.78 -13.87 5.64
N PHE A 85 10.16 -12.90 4.97
CA PHE A 85 9.24 -11.95 5.57
C PHE A 85 7.77 -12.22 5.24
N THR A 86 7.47 -13.21 4.41
CA THR A 86 6.09 -13.58 4.00
C THR A 86 5.19 -13.97 5.17
N THR A 87 5.76 -14.51 6.25
CA THR A 87 5.01 -14.92 7.45
C THR A 87 4.88 -13.82 8.50
N ARG A 88 5.42 -12.62 8.27
CA ARG A 88 5.41 -11.51 9.24
C ARG A 88 4.07 -10.78 9.14
N THR A 89 3.28 -10.78 10.20
CA THR A 89 1.98 -10.09 10.24
C THR A 89 1.94 -9.14 11.42
N LEU A 90 0.99 -8.19 11.41
CA LEU A 90 0.77 -7.31 12.54
C LEU A 90 0.27 -8.11 13.76
N GLY A 91 -0.48 -9.19 13.51
CA GLY A 91 -1.01 -10.07 14.56
C GLY A 91 0.02 -10.97 15.24
N ASN A 92 1.15 -11.29 14.58
CA ASN A 92 2.21 -12.12 15.16
C ASN A 92 3.44 -11.33 15.62
N TYR A 93 3.34 -10.00 15.66
CA TYR A 93 4.35 -9.15 16.28
C TYR A 93 4.21 -9.19 17.81
N GLN A 94 5.26 -9.60 18.50
CA GLN A 94 5.27 -9.68 19.96
C GLN A 94 5.59 -8.30 20.56
N ALA A 95 4.59 -7.69 21.20
CA ALA A 95 4.71 -6.40 21.86
C ALA A 95 4.70 -6.56 23.40
N GLU A 96 5.89 -6.68 23.98
CA GLU A 96 6.13 -6.87 25.41
C GLU A 96 6.06 -5.54 26.18
N ASN A 97 6.58 -4.45 25.60
CA ASN A 97 6.65 -3.13 26.25
C ASN A 97 5.73 -2.07 25.60
N GLU A 98 5.60 -0.92 26.25
CA GLU A 98 4.68 0.13 25.80
C GLU A 98 5.11 0.76 24.48
N GLY A 99 6.41 0.97 24.27
CA GLY A 99 6.94 1.48 23.00
C GLY A 99 6.61 0.54 21.83
N GLN A 100 6.76 -0.77 22.03
CA GLN A 100 6.38 -1.79 21.04
C GLN A 100 4.87 -1.78 20.76
N ARG A 101 4.02 -1.67 21.79
CA ARG A 101 2.56 -1.58 21.63
C ARG A 101 2.16 -0.30 20.90
N GLN A 102 2.84 0.80 21.15
CA GLN A 102 2.60 2.07 20.48
C GLN A 102 3.02 2.01 19.00
N ALA A 103 4.21 1.48 18.70
CA ALA A 103 4.66 1.27 17.32
C ALA A 103 3.71 0.35 16.54
N LEU A 104 3.28 -0.77 17.15
CA LEU A 104 2.29 -1.65 16.56
C LEU A 104 0.96 -0.92 16.27
N ARG A 105 0.45 -0.13 17.23
CA ARG A 105 -0.77 0.68 17.04
C ARG A 105 -0.63 1.68 15.90
N PHE A 106 0.51 2.35 15.76
CA PHE A 106 0.76 3.25 14.63
C PHE A 106 0.72 2.51 13.29
N CYS A 107 1.40 1.37 13.17
CA CYS A 107 1.39 0.56 11.94
C CYS A 107 -0.01 0.02 11.62
N GLN A 108 -0.74 -0.50 12.62
CA GLN A 108 -2.12 -0.97 12.46
C GLN A 108 -3.04 0.16 12.00
N HIS A 109 -2.93 1.34 12.64
CA HIS A 109 -3.72 2.49 12.26
C HIS A 109 -3.42 2.91 10.82
N TYR A 110 -2.15 3.05 10.47
CA TYR A 110 -1.69 3.46 9.13
C TYR A 110 -2.24 2.56 8.02
N VAL A 111 -2.21 1.23 8.22
CA VAL A 111 -2.78 0.29 7.25
C VAL A 111 -4.31 0.35 7.23
N ARG A 112 -4.96 0.51 8.38
CA ARG A 112 -6.42 0.60 8.45
C ARG A 112 -6.97 1.81 7.69
N ILE A 113 -6.28 2.95 7.74
CA ILE A 113 -6.68 4.19 7.06
C ILE A 113 -5.91 4.39 5.74
N PHE A 114 -5.36 3.34 5.15
CA PHE A 114 -4.42 3.46 4.03
C PHE A 114 -5.02 4.15 2.79
N ASP A 115 -6.33 3.99 2.56
CA ASP A 115 -7.03 4.69 1.48
C ASP A 115 -7.05 6.22 1.67
N GLU A 116 -7.03 6.71 2.91
CA GLU A 116 -6.88 8.13 3.23
C GLU A 116 -5.43 8.56 3.09
N ILE A 117 -4.49 7.71 3.50
CA ILE A 117 -3.04 7.95 3.34
C ILE A 117 -2.68 8.13 1.85
N LEU A 118 -3.29 7.34 0.96
CA LEU A 118 -3.06 7.44 -0.49
C LEU A 118 -3.53 8.78 -1.07
N LYS A 119 -4.53 9.43 -0.48
CA LYS A 119 -4.99 10.75 -0.94
C LYS A 119 -4.02 11.88 -0.59
N THR A 120 -3.07 11.64 0.31
CA THR A 120 -2.14 12.66 0.78
C THR A 120 -0.67 12.25 0.62
N GLY A 121 -0.38 11.04 0.12
CA GLY A 121 0.96 10.48 0.03
C GLY A 121 1.73 10.42 1.35
N ARG A 122 1.04 10.33 2.49
CA ARG A 122 1.66 10.54 3.81
C ARG A 122 2.66 9.43 4.13
N CYS A 123 3.93 9.78 4.21
CA CYS A 123 5.03 8.85 4.45
C CYS A 123 5.21 8.53 5.94
N MET A 124 5.90 7.41 6.23
CA MET A 124 6.24 6.98 7.59
C MET A 124 7.73 6.62 7.66
N VAL A 125 8.37 6.90 8.80
CA VAL A 125 9.75 6.49 9.08
C VAL A 125 9.78 5.71 10.39
N LEU A 126 10.29 4.48 10.33
CA LEU A 126 10.59 3.65 11.48
C LEU A 126 12.09 3.80 11.78
N ILE A 127 12.45 4.44 12.91
CA ILE A 127 13.84 4.72 13.29
C ILE A 127 14.21 4.05 14.60
N GLY A 128 15.47 3.66 14.78
CA GLY A 128 15.99 3.19 16.07
C GLY A 128 16.93 2.01 15.92
N LYS A 129 17.44 1.48 17.04
CA LYS A 129 18.54 0.50 17.04
C LYS A 129 18.21 -0.80 16.27
N PRO A 130 19.21 -1.55 15.75
CA PRO A 130 18.99 -2.87 15.17
C PRO A 130 18.32 -3.83 16.16
N GLY A 131 17.54 -4.79 15.64
CA GLY A 131 16.92 -5.83 16.46
C GLY A 131 15.67 -5.41 17.24
N THR A 132 15.14 -4.21 17.01
CA THR A 132 13.94 -3.70 17.71
C THR A 132 12.61 -4.04 17.04
N GLY A 133 12.61 -4.69 15.87
CA GLY A 133 11.38 -5.16 15.21
C GLY A 133 10.86 -4.29 14.05
N LYS A 134 11.57 -3.24 13.65
CA LYS A 134 11.20 -2.35 12.52
C LYS A 134 10.93 -3.11 11.22
N THR A 135 11.87 -3.96 10.80
CA THR A 135 11.74 -4.84 9.61
C THR A 135 10.51 -5.73 9.68
N HIS A 136 10.18 -6.28 10.87
CA HIS A 136 8.96 -7.09 11.04
C HIS A 136 7.72 -6.24 10.77
N LEU A 137 7.60 -5.07 11.42
CA LEU A 137 6.44 -4.20 11.26
C LEU A 137 6.31 -3.65 9.83
N GLY A 138 7.42 -3.27 9.19
CA GLY A 138 7.44 -2.86 7.78
C GLY A 138 6.93 -3.95 6.83
N ALA A 139 7.48 -5.16 6.94
CA ALA A 139 7.02 -6.29 6.14
C ALA A 139 5.57 -6.68 6.44
N ALA A 140 5.17 -6.61 7.73
CA ALA A 140 3.81 -6.89 8.15
C ALA A 140 2.79 -5.92 7.54
N MET A 141 3.11 -4.63 7.44
CA MET A 141 2.25 -3.67 6.73
C MET A 141 2.11 -4.01 5.24
N CYS A 142 3.20 -4.39 4.57
CA CYS A 142 3.11 -4.84 3.17
C CYS A 142 2.25 -6.10 3.03
N ASN A 143 2.44 -7.10 3.90
CA ASN A 143 1.64 -8.33 3.87
C ASN A 143 0.15 -8.03 4.10
N GLU A 144 -0.18 -7.16 5.06
CA GLU A 144 -1.56 -6.77 5.34
C GLU A 144 -2.23 -6.14 4.10
N LEU A 145 -1.54 -5.23 3.42
CA LEU A 145 -2.06 -4.60 2.19
C LEU A 145 -2.19 -5.60 1.03
N LEU A 146 -1.22 -6.48 0.82
CA LEU A 146 -1.25 -7.45 -0.28
C LEU A 146 -2.32 -8.52 -0.10
N HIS A 147 -2.56 -8.98 1.14
CA HIS A 147 -3.43 -10.12 1.40
C HIS A 147 -4.87 -9.72 1.75
N ASN A 148 -5.07 -8.59 2.42
CA ASN A 148 -6.38 -8.22 2.98
C ASN A 148 -7.03 -7.02 2.26
N THR A 149 -6.39 -6.48 1.22
CA THR A 149 -6.92 -5.37 0.43
C THR A 149 -6.66 -5.57 -1.07
N SER A 150 -7.23 -4.71 -1.91
CA SER A 150 -6.92 -4.62 -3.35
C SER A 150 -5.76 -3.66 -3.66
N ARG A 151 -4.86 -3.41 -2.68
CA ARG A 151 -3.69 -2.52 -2.83
C ARG A 151 -2.43 -3.28 -3.23
N THR A 152 -1.46 -2.54 -3.73
CA THR A 152 -0.14 -3.04 -4.11
C THR A 152 0.91 -2.56 -3.10
N ALA A 153 1.82 -3.45 -2.70
CA ALA A 153 2.90 -3.10 -1.81
C ALA A 153 4.18 -3.83 -2.20
N VAL A 154 5.32 -3.15 -2.11
CA VAL A 154 6.64 -3.71 -2.36
C VAL A 154 7.52 -3.47 -1.14
N TYR A 155 8.27 -4.50 -0.75
CA TYR A 155 9.30 -4.41 0.28
C TYR A 155 10.67 -4.65 -0.33
N ARG A 156 11.61 -3.72 -0.16
CA ARG A 156 13.00 -3.93 -0.57
C ARG A 156 13.98 -3.28 0.39
N THR A 157 15.13 -3.92 0.57
CA THR A 157 16.29 -3.23 1.16
C THR A 157 16.90 -2.30 0.10
N VAL A 158 17.44 -1.18 0.55
CA VAL A 158 18.10 -0.22 -0.34
C VAL A 158 19.29 -0.87 -1.06
N GLY A 159 20.05 -1.75 -0.39
CA GLY A 159 21.13 -2.52 -1.02
C GLY A 159 20.66 -3.41 -2.17
N ALA A 160 19.51 -4.08 -2.02
CA ALA A 160 18.94 -4.91 -3.09
C ALA A 160 18.49 -4.08 -4.30
N ILE A 161 17.96 -2.88 -4.07
CA ILE A 161 17.60 -1.94 -5.15
C ILE A 161 18.84 -1.53 -5.94
N PHE A 162 19.91 -1.11 -5.25
CA PHE A 162 21.15 -0.70 -5.91
C PHE A 162 21.77 -1.86 -6.70
N GLN A 163 21.76 -3.07 -6.16
CA GLN A 163 22.24 -4.25 -6.87
C GLN A 163 21.39 -4.53 -8.11
N ALA A 164 20.05 -4.45 -8.00
CA ALA A 164 19.14 -4.68 -9.12
C ALA A 164 19.38 -3.66 -10.25
N ILE A 165 19.50 -2.37 -9.93
CA ILE A 165 19.79 -1.34 -10.95
C ILE A 165 21.17 -1.54 -11.58
N ARG A 166 22.21 -1.81 -10.78
CA ARG A 166 23.55 -2.09 -11.32
C ARG A 166 23.56 -3.30 -12.25
N SER A 167 22.74 -4.32 -11.97
CA SER A 167 22.65 -5.50 -12.83
C SER A 167 22.09 -5.19 -14.22
N THR A 168 21.34 -4.10 -14.38
CA THR A 168 20.79 -3.69 -15.70
C THR A 168 21.84 -3.12 -16.65
N TYR A 169 23.03 -2.78 -16.15
CA TYR A 169 24.14 -2.31 -16.98
C TYR A 169 24.94 -3.46 -17.61
N ASP A 170 24.63 -4.72 -17.26
CA ASP A 170 25.19 -5.89 -17.94
C ASP A 170 24.61 -5.98 -19.37
N LYS A 171 25.46 -6.34 -20.34
CA LYS A 171 25.09 -6.49 -21.76
C LYS A 171 24.03 -7.59 -21.98
N HIS A 172 23.90 -8.51 -21.04
CA HIS A 172 22.91 -9.60 -21.08
C HIS A 172 21.70 -9.36 -20.17
N SER A 173 21.52 -8.13 -19.65
CA SER A 173 20.35 -7.85 -18.83
C SER A 173 19.06 -7.96 -19.64
N GLU A 174 18.14 -8.80 -19.15
CA GLU A 174 16.78 -8.91 -19.69
C GLU A 174 15.86 -7.78 -19.20
N ARG A 175 16.32 -6.95 -18.25
CA ARG A 175 15.55 -5.87 -17.63
C ARG A 175 16.24 -4.53 -17.79
N SER A 176 15.44 -3.49 -17.97
CA SER A 176 15.90 -2.10 -18.01
C SER A 176 15.84 -1.45 -16.63
N GLU A 177 16.70 -0.45 -16.42
CA GLU A 177 16.65 0.42 -15.24
C GLU A 177 15.26 1.06 -15.06
N ALA A 178 14.63 1.48 -16.16
CA ALA A 178 13.29 2.07 -16.17
C ALA A 178 12.22 1.10 -15.65
N GLU A 179 12.29 -0.19 -16.01
CA GLU A 179 11.36 -1.20 -15.49
C GLU A 179 11.51 -1.38 -13.99
N ILE A 180 12.75 -1.46 -13.49
CA ILE A 180 13.02 -1.59 -12.05
C ILE A 180 12.52 -0.34 -11.31
N LEU A 181 12.86 0.86 -11.77
CA LEU A 181 12.39 2.10 -11.15
C LEU A 181 10.86 2.17 -11.14
N SER A 182 10.20 1.83 -12.25
CA SER A 182 8.73 1.79 -12.28
C SER A 182 8.18 0.77 -11.27
N SER A 183 8.81 -0.39 -11.08
CA SER A 183 8.36 -1.36 -10.06
C SER A 183 8.49 -0.88 -8.61
N LEU A 184 9.29 0.16 -8.37
CA LEU A 184 9.48 0.80 -7.06
C LEU A 184 8.60 2.06 -6.91
N ILE A 185 8.29 2.74 -8.01
CA ILE A 185 7.44 3.94 -8.03
C ILE A 185 5.95 3.58 -8.14
N ASP A 186 5.60 2.59 -8.96
CA ASP A 186 4.24 2.12 -9.27
C ASP A 186 3.40 1.54 -8.09
N PRO A 187 3.96 0.88 -7.07
CA PRO A 187 3.14 0.27 -6.02
C PRO A 187 2.58 1.31 -5.05
N ASP A 188 1.34 1.11 -4.58
CA ASP A 188 0.66 1.98 -3.63
C ASP A 188 1.51 2.22 -2.37
N LEU A 189 2.14 1.16 -1.83
CA LEU A 189 3.14 1.27 -0.76
C LEU A 189 4.52 0.76 -1.22
N LEU A 190 5.57 1.51 -0.87
CA LEU A 190 6.95 1.02 -0.89
C LEU A 190 7.51 1.06 0.53
N VAL A 191 8.01 -0.09 1.02
CA VAL A 191 8.85 -0.16 2.20
C VAL A 191 10.30 -0.24 1.77
N LEU A 192 11.07 0.79 2.13
CA LEU A 192 12.52 0.87 1.96
C LEU A 192 13.19 0.51 3.28
N ASP A 193 13.84 -0.66 3.32
CA ASP A 193 14.57 -1.14 4.49
C ASP A 193 16.07 -0.90 4.39
N GLU A 194 16.73 -0.90 5.54
CA GLU A 194 18.18 -0.74 5.70
C GLU A 194 18.73 0.58 5.13
N VAL A 195 17.92 1.64 5.19
CA VAL A 195 18.38 2.98 4.81
C VAL A 195 19.49 3.43 5.75
N GLY A 196 20.65 3.79 5.18
CA GLY A 196 21.80 4.25 5.95
C GLY A 196 22.58 3.14 6.68
N VAL A 197 22.36 1.87 6.31
CA VAL A 197 23.18 0.74 6.81
C VAL A 197 24.47 0.56 5.99
N SER A 198 24.50 1.07 4.75
CA SER A 198 25.71 1.15 3.91
C SER A 198 26.66 2.26 4.38
N LYS A 199 27.90 2.23 3.86
CA LYS A 199 29.05 3.14 4.09
C LYS A 199 28.77 4.46 4.81
N GLU A 200 29.74 4.93 5.60
CA GLU A 200 29.71 6.24 6.30
C GLU A 200 29.25 7.41 5.43
N GLN A 201 29.50 7.35 4.11
CA GLN A 201 28.88 8.25 3.13
C GLN A 201 28.30 7.48 1.93
N PRO A 202 27.06 7.80 1.50
CA PRO A 202 26.49 7.25 0.27
C PRO A 202 27.20 7.81 -0.96
N SER A 203 27.29 7.00 -2.01
CA SER A 203 27.82 7.42 -3.31
C SER A 203 26.81 8.23 -4.12
N ASP A 204 27.30 8.99 -5.10
CA ASP A 204 26.44 9.77 -6.00
C ASP A 204 25.39 8.91 -6.70
N PHE A 205 25.75 7.69 -7.08
CA PHE A 205 24.81 6.72 -7.64
C PHE A 205 23.68 6.39 -6.65
N GLU A 206 24.01 6.10 -5.40
CA GLU A 206 23.03 5.73 -4.36
C GLU A 206 22.08 6.90 -4.06
N LEU A 207 22.61 8.11 -3.92
CA LEU A 207 21.82 9.33 -3.71
C LEU A 207 20.93 9.63 -4.92
N THR A 208 21.45 9.53 -6.15
CA THR A 208 20.69 9.79 -7.37
C THR A 208 19.57 8.77 -7.56
N THR A 209 19.85 7.50 -7.32
CA THR A 209 18.84 6.42 -7.39
C THR A 209 17.75 6.61 -6.35
N LEU A 210 18.10 6.87 -5.08
CA LEU A 210 17.11 7.11 -4.04
C LEU A 210 16.26 8.34 -4.37
N PHE A 211 16.88 9.42 -4.85
CA PHE A 211 16.16 10.61 -5.27
C PHE A 211 15.19 10.32 -6.42
N ALA A 212 15.58 9.55 -7.43
CA ALA A 212 14.69 9.17 -8.54
C ALA A 212 13.44 8.41 -8.04
N ILE A 213 13.62 7.47 -7.10
CA ILE A 213 12.52 6.69 -6.53
C ILE A 213 11.62 7.59 -5.67
N ILE A 214 12.19 8.32 -4.72
CA ILE A 214 11.42 9.16 -3.78
C ILE A 214 10.70 10.29 -4.52
N ASN A 215 11.37 10.95 -5.48
CA ASN A 215 10.76 12.01 -6.26
C ASN A 215 9.63 11.49 -7.16
N GLY A 216 9.83 10.37 -7.86
CA GLY A 216 8.78 9.77 -8.69
C GLY A 216 7.56 9.32 -7.89
N ARG A 217 7.77 8.82 -6.66
CA ARG A 217 6.68 8.49 -5.73
C ARG A 217 5.98 9.74 -5.21
N TYR A 218 6.74 10.77 -4.86
CA TYR A 218 6.20 12.06 -4.42
C TYR A 218 5.30 12.70 -5.50
N GLU A 219 5.74 12.72 -6.76
CA GLU A 219 4.98 13.25 -7.90
C GLU A 219 3.67 12.49 -8.15
N GLN A 220 3.57 11.25 -7.69
CA GLN A 220 2.39 10.39 -7.80
C GLN A 220 1.61 10.26 -6.49
N GLU A 221 1.94 11.10 -5.49
CA GLU A 221 1.33 11.10 -4.15
C GLU A 221 1.37 9.71 -3.48
N ARG A 222 2.42 8.92 -3.75
CA ARG A 222 2.53 7.56 -3.24
C ARG A 222 3.33 7.47 -1.94
N PRO A 223 2.73 6.95 -0.86
CA PRO A 223 3.39 6.87 0.44
C PRO A 223 4.60 5.92 0.43
N THR A 224 5.63 6.30 1.18
CA THR A 224 6.82 5.46 1.40
C THR A 224 7.02 5.24 2.89
N VAL A 225 7.30 4.00 3.28
CA VAL A 225 7.74 3.64 4.63
C VAL A 225 9.25 3.44 4.58
N VAL A 226 9.99 4.25 5.34
CA VAL A 226 11.44 4.15 5.45
C VAL A 226 11.81 3.48 6.76
N ILE A 227 12.71 2.50 6.72
CA ILE A 227 13.26 1.85 7.90
C ILE A 227 14.75 2.13 7.96
N SER A 228 15.18 2.72 9.07
CA SER A 228 16.58 3.06 9.30
C SER A 228 17.03 2.72 10.71
N ASN A 229 18.30 2.31 10.83
CA ASN A 229 18.97 2.20 12.12
C ASN A 229 19.62 3.52 12.58
N LEU A 230 19.57 4.55 11.74
CA LEU A 230 20.07 5.88 12.03
C LEU A 230 19.07 6.67 12.88
N ASP A 231 19.58 7.68 13.57
CA ASP A 231 18.74 8.68 14.23
C ASP A 231 18.14 9.64 13.19
N ALA A 232 17.05 10.32 13.56
CA ALA A 232 16.33 11.24 12.67
C ALA A 232 17.24 12.35 12.08
N HIS A 233 18.27 12.77 12.82
CA HIS A 233 19.23 13.78 12.40
C HIS A 233 20.24 13.29 11.35
N GLN A 234 20.50 11.99 11.30
CA GLN A 234 21.46 11.38 10.38
C GLN A 234 20.80 10.94 9.06
N LEU A 235 19.48 10.75 9.06
CA LEU A 235 18.72 10.33 7.88
C LEU A 235 18.92 11.22 6.63
N PRO A 236 18.98 12.57 6.73
CA PRO A 236 19.27 13.43 5.58
C PRO A 236 20.64 13.15 4.95
N GLY A 237 21.66 12.83 5.75
CA GLY A 237 22.99 12.48 5.22
C GLY A 237 23.02 11.15 4.47
N ALA A 238 22.15 10.20 4.85
CA ALA A 238 22.09 8.88 4.22
C ALA A 238 21.20 8.83 2.96
N MET A 239 20.14 9.62 2.89
CA MET A 239 19.20 9.63 1.75
C MET A 239 19.35 10.85 0.83
N GLY A 240 20.05 11.89 1.28
CA GLY A 240 20.03 13.21 0.68
C GLY A 240 18.91 14.08 1.25
N GLU A 241 19.21 15.36 1.49
CA GLU A 241 18.27 16.32 2.10
C GLU A 241 16.97 16.43 1.31
N ARG A 242 17.07 16.49 -0.03
CA ARG A 242 15.91 16.59 -0.92
C ARG A 242 14.94 15.41 -0.77
N CYS A 243 15.45 14.20 -0.54
CA CYS A 243 14.59 13.04 -0.31
C CYS A 243 13.80 13.20 1.00
N VAL A 244 14.47 13.65 2.06
CA VAL A 244 13.83 13.85 3.36
C VAL A 244 12.78 14.96 3.30
N ASP A 245 13.03 16.03 2.53
CA ASP A 245 12.05 17.10 2.35
C ASP A 245 10.78 16.60 1.65
N ARG A 246 10.91 15.79 0.59
CA ARG A 246 9.76 15.15 -0.06
C ARG A 246 8.96 14.24 0.87
N LEU A 247 9.64 13.49 1.74
CA LEU A 247 8.97 12.65 2.73
C LEU A 247 8.17 13.50 3.74
N ARG A 248 8.66 14.70 4.08
CA ARG A 248 8.06 15.63 5.07
C ARG A 248 6.84 16.40 4.56
N GLU A 249 6.79 16.75 3.28
CA GLU A 249 5.71 17.60 2.70
C GLU A 249 4.30 17.06 2.95
N GLY A 250 4.11 15.72 3.01
CA GLY A 250 2.83 15.07 3.34
C GLY A 250 2.54 14.89 4.84
N GLY A 251 3.32 15.51 5.73
CA GLY A 251 3.17 15.37 7.19
C GLY A 251 3.73 14.05 7.73
N MET A 252 4.96 13.70 7.35
CA MET A 252 5.69 12.47 7.73
C MET A 252 5.44 12.01 9.17
N ILE A 253 5.10 10.73 9.33
CA ILE A 253 4.95 10.09 10.64
C ILE A 253 6.31 9.50 11.03
N VAL A 254 6.84 9.87 12.20
CA VAL A 254 8.07 9.26 12.74
C VAL A 254 7.70 8.36 13.90
N VAL A 255 8.10 7.09 13.84
CA VAL A 255 7.89 6.09 14.88
C VAL A 255 9.25 5.67 15.43
N PRO A 256 9.62 6.11 16.65
CA PRO A 256 10.90 5.75 17.26
C PRO A 256 10.85 4.35 17.90
N PHE A 257 11.95 3.61 17.78
CA PHE A 257 12.17 2.27 18.32
C PHE A 257 13.33 2.30 19.32
N GLU A 258 13.03 2.70 20.54
CA GLU A 258 14.02 3.03 21.59
C GLU A 258 14.25 1.91 22.62
N TRP A 259 13.71 0.71 22.40
CA TRP A 259 13.86 -0.42 23.31
C TRP A 259 15.04 -1.34 22.97
N GLU A 260 15.36 -2.23 23.88
CA GLU A 260 16.44 -3.21 23.73
C GLU A 260 16.20 -4.20 22.58
N SER A 261 17.30 -4.63 21.96
CA SER A 261 17.27 -5.61 20.88
C SER A 261 16.62 -6.92 21.34
N GLN A 262 15.74 -7.46 20.49
CA GLN A 262 15.10 -8.76 20.67
C GLN A 262 15.85 -9.88 19.93
N ARG A 263 16.86 -9.54 19.11
CA ARG A 263 17.72 -10.54 18.44
C ARG A 263 18.64 -11.19 19.48
N GLY A 264 18.72 -12.53 19.46
CA GLY A 264 19.61 -13.30 20.34
C GLY A 264 19.01 -13.70 21.70
N LYS A 265 17.72 -13.46 21.94
CA LYS A 265 17.00 -14.02 23.11
C LYS A 265 16.71 -15.52 22.97
N GLU A 266 16.69 -16.02 21.74
CA GLU A 266 16.74 -17.45 21.44
C GLU A 266 18.23 -17.84 21.48
N GLY A 267 18.66 -18.54 22.54
CA GLY A 267 20.06 -18.92 22.73
C GLY A 267 20.64 -19.67 21.53
N PHE A 268 21.94 -19.50 21.29
CA PHE A 268 22.70 -20.30 20.32
C PHE A 268 22.86 -21.75 20.77
#